data_AF-X1K5J1-F1
#
_entry.id   AF-X1K5J1-F1
#
_cell.length_a   1.000
_cell.length_b   1.000
_cell.length_c   1.000
_cell.angle_alpha   90.00
_cell.angle_beta   90.00
_cell.angle_gamma   90.00
#
_symmetry.space_group_name_H-M   'P 1'
#
loop_
_entity.id
_entity.type
_entity.pdbx_description
1 polymer ?
#
loop_
_entity_poly.entity_id
_entity_poly.type
_entity_poly.pdbx_seq_one_letter_code
_entity_poly.pdbx_strand_id
1 'polypeptide(L)'
;MNRGNLNPVDFYMPAEWEEHEGTWLQWPHDDQWPGYQLKQEKNWLLMAGALHEHENVHIIVQDERRREHVEQQLKFFDIGLDNIDFHIIPTNDMWARDDGPIFVVNKEGKLAITNWRFNGWGGRYEHEMDNHVPSRIGKE
;
A
#
# COMPACT_ATOMS: atom_id res chain seq x y z
N MET A 1 -13.11 -11.06 9.52
CA MET A 1 -12.49 -10.01 10.34
C MET A 1 -12.93 -10.23 11.76
N ASN A 2 -11.98 -10.43 12.68
CA ASN A 2 -12.27 -10.39 14.10
C ASN A 2 -12.57 -8.92 14.41
N ARG A 3 -13.85 -8.55 14.36
CA ARG A 3 -14.30 -7.28 14.93
C ARG A 3 -14.13 -7.47 16.44
N GLY A 4 -12.90 -7.34 16.94
CA GLY A 4 -12.71 -7.16 18.38
C GLY A 4 -13.67 -6.05 18.83
N ASN A 5 -14.08 -6.05 20.09
CA ASN A 5 -14.89 -4.97 20.65
C ASN A 5 -14.08 -3.65 20.60
N LEU A 6 -13.99 -3.07 19.40
CA LEU A 6 -13.44 -1.77 19.10
C LEU A 6 -14.63 -0.83 19.09
N ASN A 7 -14.57 0.19 19.93
CA ASN A 7 -15.52 1.26 19.90
C ASN A 7 -14.94 2.37 19.00
N PRO A 8 -15.51 2.62 17.80
CA PRO A 8 -14.90 3.53 16.83
C PRO A 8 -14.71 4.96 17.34
N VAL A 9 -15.51 5.39 18.33
CA VAL A 9 -15.43 6.74 18.91
C VAL A 9 -14.16 6.99 19.72
N ASP A 10 -13.43 5.92 20.08
CA ASP A 10 -12.17 6.02 20.83
C ASP A 10 -10.95 6.18 19.91
N PHE A 11 -11.15 6.09 18.59
CA PHE A 11 -10.10 6.16 17.59
C PHE A 11 -10.13 7.49 16.82
N TYR A 12 -8.96 7.95 16.39
CA TYR A 12 -8.78 9.09 15.51
C TYR A 12 -7.77 8.75 14.41
N MET A 13 -7.88 9.45 13.28
CA MET A 13 -6.87 9.44 12.22
C MET A 13 -5.78 10.45 12.61
N PRO A 14 -4.53 10.03 12.86
CA PRO A 14 -3.42 10.95 13.05
C PRO A 14 -3.25 11.86 11.85
N ALA A 15 -2.66 13.04 12.07
CA ALA A 15 -2.29 13.89 10.96
C ALA A 15 -1.10 13.29 10.19
N GLU A 16 -1.02 13.55 8.88
CA GLU A 16 0.01 12.99 7.99
C GLU A 16 1.44 13.50 8.26
N TRP A 17 1.61 14.47 9.17
CA TRP A 17 2.93 14.95 9.61
C TRP A 17 3.35 14.40 10.97
N GLU A 18 2.50 13.58 11.61
CA GLU A 18 2.87 12.85 12.82
C GLU A 18 3.85 11.72 12.49
N GLU A 19 4.43 11.10 13.52
CA GLU A 19 5.39 10.01 13.32
C GLU A 19 4.74 8.82 12.61
N HIS A 20 5.42 8.28 11.61
CA HIS A 20 4.98 7.14 10.82
C HIS A 20 5.83 5.90 11.15
N GLU A 21 5.19 4.74 11.05
CA GLU A 21 5.93 3.46 10.99
C GLU A 21 6.49 3.23 9.58
N GLY A 22 5.73 3.61 8.54
CA GLY A 22 6.16 3.51 7.15
C GLY A 22 5.09 3.97 6.16
N THR A 23 5.48 4.03 4.89
CA THR A 23 4.61 4.40 3.77
C THR A 23 4.27 3.20 2.90
N TRP A 24 3.00 3.10 2.50
CA TRP A 24 2.49 2.05 1.62
C TRP A 24 2.48 2.49 0.16
N LEU A 25 3.07 1.68 -0.72
CA LEU A 25 3.04 1.85 -2.16
C LEU A 25 2.42 0.60 -2.80
N GLN A 26 1.55 0.79 -3.79
CA GLN A 26 1.18 -0.29 -4.71
C GLN A 26 2.04 -0.20 -5.95
N TRP A 27 2.69 -1.29 -6.34
CA TRP A 27 3.59 -1.25 -7.49
C TRP A 27 2.79 -1.25 -8.81
N PRO A 28 3.14 -0.39 -9.79
CA PRO A 28 2.44 -0.37 -11.07
C PRO A 28 2.64 -1.69 -11.82
N HIS A 29 1.60 -2.14 -12.53
CA HIS A 29 1.60 -3.37 -13.32
C HIS A 29 0.73 -3.19 -14.59
N ASP A 30 0.87 -4.12 -15.54
CA ASP A 30 0.28 -4.03 -16.88
C ASP A 30 -1.01 -4.84 -17.09
N ASP A 31 -1.58 -5.44 -16.04
CA ASP A 31 -2.66 -6.43 -16.21
C ASP A 31 -3.94 -5.83 -16.83
N GLN A 32 -4.26 -4.58 -16.49
CA GLN A 32 -5.35 -3.84 -17.13
C GLN A 32 -4.88 -2.96 -18.28
N TRP A 33 -3.69 -2.37 -18.14
CA TRP A 33 -3.19 -1.30 -19.02
C TRP A 33 -1.81 -1.67 -19.57
N PRO A 34 -1.73 -2.32 -20.75
CA PRO A 34 -0.45 -2.73 -21.31
C PRO A 34 0.56 -1.58 -21.46
N GLY A 35 1.78 -1.78 -20.95
CA GLY A 35 2.88 -0.82 -21.01
C GLY A 35 2.78 0.33 -19.99
N TYR A 36 1.87 0.25 -19.02
CA TYR A 36 1.71 1.24 -17.97
C TYR A 36 2.78 1.12 -16.87
N GLN A 37 3.13 -0.09 -16.46
CA GLN A 37 4.27 -0.40 -15.59
C GLN A 37 5.52 0.29 -16.10
N LEU A 38 5.91 0.08 -17.36
CA LEU A 38 7.11 0.69 -17.93
C LEU A 38 7.09 2.23 -17.90
N LYS A 39 5.91 2.85 -17.95
CA LYS A 39 5.78 4.32 -17.88
C LYS A 39 5.95 4.85 -16.46
N GLN A 40 5.47 4.10 -15.47
CA GLN A 40 5.35 4.58 -14.09
C GLN A 40 6.43 4.04 -13.15
N GLU A 41 6.99 2.86 -13.42
CA GLU A 41 7.90 2.13 -12.52
C GLU A 41 9.11 2.95 -12.10
N LYS A 42 9.67 3.77 -12.99
CA LYS A 42 10.75 4.69 -12.64
C LYS A 42 10.34 5.69 -11.55
N ASN A 43 9.12 6.22 -11.60
CA ASN A 43 8.64 7.15 -10.57
C ASN A 43 8.46 6.44 -9.23
N TRP A 44 8.03 5.18 -9.25
CA TRP A 44 7.91 4.36 -8.04
C TRP A 44 9.27 4.03 -7.42
N LEU A 45 10.27 3.74 -8.24
CA LEU A 45 11.65 3.57 -7.77
C LEU A 45 12.19 4.85 -7.12
N LEU A 46 11.92 6.02 -7.70
CA LEU A 46 12.32 7.30 -7.11
C LEU A 46 11.59 7.57 -5.78
N MET A 47 10.29 7.26 -5.69
CA MET A 47 9.54 7.38 -4.44
C MET A 47 10.06 6.42 -3.37
N ALA A 48 10.21 5.13 -3.69
CA ALA A 48 10.75 4.14 -2.77
C ALA A 48 12.17 4.53 -2.29
N GLY A 49 13.02 4.98 -3.21
CA GLY A 49 14.36 5.48 -2.87
C GLY A 49 14.33 6.70 -1.94
N ALA A 50 13.41 7.65 -2.14
CA ALA A 50 13.29 8.80 -1.23
C ALA A 50 12.73 8.41 0.15
N LEU A 51 11.78 7.47 0.20
CA LEU A 51 11.12 7.06 1.44
C LEU A 51 12.01 6.15 2.30
N HIS A 52 12.73 5.20 1.68
CA HIS A 52 13.50 4.19 2.42
C HIS A 52 14.65 4.78 3.26
N GLU A 53 15.09 6.00 2.96
CA GLU A 53 16.10 6.73 3.73
C GLU A 53 15.57 7.23 5.09
N HIS A 54 14.26 7.23 5.28
CA HIS A 54 13.59 7.86 6.42
C HIS A 54 12.65 6.94 7.19
N GLU A 55 11.99 5.99 6.52
CA GLU A 55 10.99 5.11 7.12
C GLU A 55 10.87 3.78 6.38
N ASN A 56 10.07 2.84 6.92
CA ASN A 56 9.75 1.61 6.21
C ASN A 56 8.90 1.90 4.97
N VAL A 57 9.11 1.11 3.91
CA VAL A 57 8.30 1.17 2.68
C VAL A 57 7.65 -0.19 2.46
N HIS A 58 6.34 -0.20 2.60
CA HIS A 58 5.49 -1.38 2.40
C HIS A 58 5.04 -1.42 0.94
N ILE A 59 5.58 -2.35 0.15
CA ILE A 59 5.33 -2.45 -1.29
C ILE A 59 4.37 -3.60 -1.59
N ILE A 60 3.20 -3.26 -2.11
CA ILE A 60 2.21 -4.21 -2.61
C ILE A 60 2.55 -4.63 -4.04
N VAL A 61 2.54 -5.94 -4.30
CA VAL A 61 2.75 -6.56 -5.60
C VAL A 61 1.72 -7.67 -5.86
N GLN A 62 1.46 -7.97 -7.13
CA GLN A 62 0.43 -8.95 -7.53
C GLN A 62 0.76 -10.39 -7.11
N ASP A 63 2.03 -10.78 -7.25
CA ASP A 63 2.50 -12.15 -7.11
C ASP A 63 4.02 -12.19 -6.87
N GLU A 64 4.52 -13.39 -6.57
CA GLU A 64 5.93 -13.64 -6.27
C GLU A 64 6.87 -13.26 -7.42
N ARG A 65 6.48 -13.52 -8.67
CA ARG A 65 7.30 -13.18 -9.84
C ARG A 65 7.47 -11.67 -9.96
N ARG A 66 6.42 -10.91 -9.67
CA ARG A 66 6.49 -9.44 -9.64
C ARG A 66 7.27 -8.94 -8.43
N ARG A 67 7.14 -9.57 -7.26
CA ARG A 67 8.01 -9.30 -6.10
C ARG A 67 9.49 -9.39 -6.48
N GLU A 68 9.89 -10.52 -7.09
CA GLU A 68 11.26 -10.75 -7.55
C GLU A 68 11.72 -9.70 -8.56
N HIS A 69 10.85 -9.28 -9.48
CA HIS A 69 11.15 -8.19 -10.42
C HIS A 69 11.41 -6.87 -9.69
N VAL A 70 10.54 -6.46 -8.76
CA VAL A 70 10.72 -5.22 -7.99
C VAL A 70 12.00 -5.27 -7.18
N GLU A 71 12.29 -6.40 -6.54
CA GLU A 71 13.54 -6.61 -5.80
C GLU A 71 14.78 -6.41 -6.68
N GLN A 72 14.76 -6.93 -7.92
CA GLN A 72 15.83 -6.72 -8.89
C GLN A 72 15.95 -5.25 -9.33
N GLN A 73 14.82 -4.56 -9.53
CA GLN A 73 14.83 -3.14 -9.88
C GLN A 73 15.41 -2.28 -8.74
N LEU A 74 14.97 -2.49 -7.50
CA LEU A 74 15.50 -1.77 -6.34
C LEU A 74 17.03 -1.94 -6.22
N LYS A 75 17.51 -3.19 -6.33
CA LYS A 75 18.96 -3.49 -6.33
C LYS A 75 19.70 -2.82 -7.49
N PHE A 76 19.13 -2.78 -8.69
CA PHE A 76 19.75 -2.12 -9.84
C PHE A 76 19.89 -0.61 -9.64
N PHE A 77 18.96 0.01 -8.89
CA PHE A 77 18.98 1.43 -8.55
C PHE A 77 19.72 1.74 -7.23
N ASP A 78 20.42 0.75 -6.65
CA ASP A 78 21.16 0.89 -5.38
C ASP A 78 20.26 1.28 -4.19
N ILE A 79 19.00 0.83 -4.21
CA ILE A 79 18.04 1.00 -3.11
C ILE A 79 18.10 -0.25 -2.23
N GLY A 80 18.47 -0.06 -0.95
CA GLY A 80 18.57 -1.13 0.03
C GLY A 80 17.22 -1.75 0.37
N LEU A 81 17.23 -3.01 0.82
CA LEU A 81 16.00 -3.73 1.19
C LEU A 81 15.73 -3.77 2.70
N ASP A 82 16.62 -3.18 3.51
CA ASP A 82 16.52 -3.27 4.98
C ASP A 82 15.25 -2.62 5.55
N ASN A 83 14.71 -1.61 4.85
CA ASN A 83 13.48 -0.90 5.18
C ASN A 83 12.36 -1.17 4.16
N ILE A 84 12.44 -2.27 3.38
CA ILE A 84 11.45 -2.62 2.36
C ILE A 84 10.74 -3.91 2.74
N ASP A 85 9.43 -3.83 2.96
CA ASP A 85 8.56 -4.98 3.16
C ASP A 85 7.70 -5.22 1.92
N PHE A 86 7.54 -6.49 1.53
CA PHE A 86 6.76 -6.87 0.36
C PHE A 86 5.47 -7.58 0.75
N HIS A 87 4.36 -7.15 0.14
CA HIS A 87 3.02 -7.69 0.40
C HIS A 87 2.40 -8.22 -0.89
N ILE A 88 2.09 -9.52 -0.93
CA ILE A 88 1.45 -10.14 -2.10
C ILE A 88 -0.06 -9.99 -1.99
N ILE A 89 -0.54 -8.88 -2.54
CA ILE A 89 -1.95 -8.48 -2.53
C ILE A 89 -2.30 -8.10 -3.97
N PRO A 90 -3.13 -8.92 -4.67
CA PRO A 90 -3.57 -8.56 -6.00
C PRO A 90 -4.36 -7.26 -6.02
N THR A 91 -4.06 -6.40 -6.98
CA THR A 91 -4.73 -5.10 -7.18
C THR A 91 -5.25 -4.98 -8.61
N ASN A 92 -6.15 -4.03 -8.82
CA ASN A 92 -6.61 -3.61 -10.12
C ASN A 92 -5.73 -2.46 -10.65
N ASP A 93 -5.35 -1.50 -9.80
CA ASP A 93 -4.50 -0.36 -10.12
C ASP A 93 -3.47 -0.10 -9.00
N MET A 94 -2.80 1.06 -8.98
CA MET A 94 -1.73 1.38 -8.01
C MET A 94 -2.01 2.57 -7.08
N TRP A 95 -3.28 2.89 -6.82
CA TRP A 95 -3.68 4.08 -6.07
C TRP A 95 -3.90 3.81 -4.58
N ALA A 96 -2.84 3.41 -3.89
CA ALA A 96 -2.86 3.06 -2.47
C ALA A 96 -3.44 4.16 -1.56
N ARG A 97 -3.41 5.42 -2.00
CA ARG A 97 -4.05 6.55 -1.30
C ARG A 97 -5.59 6.43 -1.25
N ASP A 98 -6.20 5.90 -2.31
CA ASP A 98 -7.64 5.91 -2.52
C ASP A 98 -8.30 4.59 -2.11
N ASP A 99 -7.61 3.47 -2.37
CA ASP A 99 -8.10 2.13 -2.05
C ASP A 99 -7.43 1.50 -0.81
N GLY A 100 -6.35 2.10 -0.30
CA GLY A 100 -5.67 1.64 0.90
C GLY A 100 -6.41 1.99 2.20
N PRO A 101 -6.01 1.38 3.33
CA PRO A 101 -6.59 1.65 4.63
C PRO A 101 -6.25 3.07 5.08
N ILE A 102 -7.22 3.74 5.71
CA ILE A 102 -6.90 4.84 6.62
C ILE A 102 -6.63 4.23 7.99
N PHE A 103 -5.39 4.34 8.44
CA PHE A 103 -4.97 3.92 9.77
C PHE A 103 -5.52 4.87 10.83
N VAL A 104 -6.00 4.29 11.94
CA VAL A 104 -6.53 5.03 13.08
C VAL A 104 -5.95 4.49 14.37
N VAL A 105 -5.71 5.36 15.32
CA VAL A 105 -5.14 5.01 16.63
C VAL A 105 -6.04 5.51 17.75
N ASN A 106 -5.98 4.86 18.90
CA ASN A 106 -6.64 5.35 20.11
C ASN A 106 -5.64 5.98 21.08
N LYS A 107 -6.13 6.49 22.22
CA LYS A 107 -5.28 7.14 23.25
C LYS A 107 -4.27 6.19 23.91
N GLU A 108 -4.52 4.89 23.87
CA GLU A 108 -3.61 3.86 24.37
C GLU A 108 -2.60 3.39 23.31
N GLY A 109 -2.56 4.03 22.13
CA GLY A 109 -1.66 3.65 21.03
C GLY A 109 -2.09 2.39 20.27
N LYS A 110 -3.31 1.91 20.49
CA LYS A 110 -3.84 0.77 19.75
C LYS A 110 -4.11 1.17 18.30
N LEU A 111 -3.48 0.47 17.37
CA LEU A 111 -3.71 0.63 15.93
C LEU A 111 -4.95 -0.15 15.47
N ALA A 112 -5.70 0.45 14.57
CA ALA A 112 -6.73 -0.19 13.78
C ALA A 112 -6.75 0.41 12.36
N ILE A 113 -7.48 -0.23 11.45
CA ILE A 113 -7.69 0.28 10.10
C ILE A 113 -9.17 0.52 9.84
N THR A 114 -9.45 1.49 8.99
CA THR A 114 -10.75 1.61 8.33
C THR A 114 -10.76 0.79 7.05
N ASN A 115 -11.94 0.31 6.65
CA ASN A 115 -12.15 -0.43 5.41
C ASN A 115 -13.32 0.19 4.66
N TRP A 116 -13.06 1.32 4.02
CA TRP A 116 -14.03 2.00 3.18
C TRP A 116 -14.28 1.20 1.91
N ARG A 117 -15.48 1.33 1.35
CA ARG A 117 -15.76 0.73 0.05
C ARG A 117 -15.13 1.60 -1.04
N PHE A 118 -14.22 1.02 -1.82
CA PHE A 118 -13.73 1.60 -3.06
C PHE A 118 -14.58 1.13 -4.25
N ASN A 119 -14.77 2.00 -5.25
CA ASN A 119 -15.64 1.71 -6.39
C ASN A 119 -15.07 2.16 -7.75
N GLY A 120 -13.74 2.37 -7.86
CA GLY A 120 -13.12 2.83 -9.12
C GLY A 120 -13.59 4.23 -9.54
N TRP A 121 -13.56 5.17 -8.59
CA TRP A 121 -13.99 6.58 -8.75
C TRP A 121 -15.35 6.76 -9.43
N GLY A 122 -16.37 6.09 -8.88
CA GLY A 122 -17.74 6.15 -9.38
C GLY A 122 -18.06 5.11 -10.45
N GLY A 123 -17.42 3.94 -10.40
CA GLY A 123 -17.66 2.82 -11.32
C GLY A 123 -17.03 3.01 -12.70
N ARG A 124 -16.01 3.86 -12.80
CA ARG A 124 -15.34 4.15 -14.08
C ARG A 124 -14.30 3.10 -14.47
N TYR A 125 -13.77 2.38 -13.49
CA TYR A 125 -12.68 1.40 -13.65
C TYR A 125 -12.97 0.12 -12.87
N GLU A 126 -12.33 -0.98 -13.30
CA GLU A 126 -12.31 -2.22 -12.53
C GLU A 126 -11.60 -2.00 -11.19
N HIS A 127 -12.16 -2.53 -10.11
CA HIS A 127 -11.76 -2.15 -8.73
C HIS A 127 -12.04 -3.25 -7.70
N GLU A 128 -12.46 -4.44 -8.12
CA GLU A 128 -12.87 -5.50 -7.20
C GLU A 128 -11.70 -5.92 -6.28
N MET A 129 -10.50 -6.03 -6.83
CA MET A 129 -9.28 -6.36 -6.10
C MET A 129 -8.80 -5.21 -5.22
N ASP A 130 -8.85 -3.97 -5.73
CA ASP A 130 -8.50 -2.75 -4.96
C ASP A 130 -9.35 -2.63 -3.68
N ASN A 131 -10.66 -2.89 -3.79
CA ASN A 131 -11.58 -2.85 -2.65
C ASN A 131 -11.26 -3.90 -1.55
N HIS A 132 -10.38 -4.87 -1.84
CA HIS A 132 -9.91 -5.84 -0.85
C HIS A 132 -8.60 -5.44 -0.17
N VAL A 133 -7.87 -4.44 -0.67
CA VAL A 133 -6.55 -4.02 -0.16
C VAL A 133 -6.56 -3.76 1.35
N PRO A 134 -7.47 -2.93 1.93
CA PRO A 134 -7.46 -2.67 3.37
C PRO A 134 -7.67 -3.95 4.17
N SER A 135 -8.57 -4.83 3.71
CA SER A 135 -8.87 -6.09 4.39
C SER A 135 -7.75 -7.13 4.35
N ARG A 136 -6.82 -6.99 3.39
CA ARG A 136 -5.64 -7.85 3.25
C ARG A 136 -4.53 -7.32 4.15
N ILE A 137 -4.27 -6.01 4.12
CA ILE A 137 -3.33 -5.35 5.03
C ILE A 137 -3.70 -5.60 6.49
N GLY A 138 -4.98 -5.46 6.88
CA GLY A 138 -5.41 -5.71 8.26
C GLY A 138 -5.38 -7.17 8.73
N LYS A 139 -4.85 -8.11 7.93
CA LYS A 139 -4.60 -9.50 8.32
C LYS A 139 -3.12 -9.84 8.44
N GLU A 140 -2.25 -8.98 7.93
CA GLU A 140 -0.81 -9.06 8.20
C GLU A 140 -0.54 -8.68 9.66
#